data_AF-A0A7S4RFC2-F1
#
_entry.id   AF-A0A7S4RFC2-F1
#
_cell.length_a   1.000
_cell.length_b   1.000
_cell.length_c   1.000
_cell.angle_alpha   90.00
_cell.angle_beta   90.00
_cell.angle_gamma   90.00
#
_symmetry.space_group_name_H-M   'P 1'
#
loop_
_entity.id
_entity.type
_entity.pdbx_description
1 polymer ?
#
loop_
_entity_poly.entity_id
_entity_poly.type
_entity_poly.pdbx_seq_one_letter_code
_entity_poly.pdbx_strand_id
1 'polypeptide(L)'
;LTTSSCIHKKNSDFSRAAAVSNSSEKEKEDTNTPQTTTTNNNNNNNNNSNGKDKDYSYWRVFTTANKLEQNGIRLSNKMISNNDDYEEKTHQITKQVVKILRYLGNKYAGNKEWAGVLNKSTLLDEIEESIVMLTLLIEWLDGEEEEEPLTIVDVCCGKGVFSLLASYIFSTNTEYFDNYRNRGVGVTKVRSIVLLDKADICWGHIDAANKESTGME
;
A
#
# COMPACT_ATOMS: atom_id res chain seq x y z
N LEU A 1 17.39 1.16 10.71
CA LEU A 1 16.46 0.02 10.55
C LEU A 1 17.20 -1.12 9.86
N THR A 2 17.48 -2.22 10.55
CA THR A 2 17.89 -3.48 9.90
C THR A 2 16.68 -3.99 9.12
N THR A 3 16.74 -3.88 7.79
CA THR A 3 15.86 -4.52 6.79
C THR A 3 14.44 -4.82 7.29
N SER A 4 13.49 -3.94 7.01
CA SER A 4 12.06 -4.31 7.08
C SER A 4 11.88 -5.48 6.11
N SER A 5 11.85 -6.69 6.68
CA SER A 5 11.77 -7.94 5.94
C SER A 5 10.30 -8.29 5.89
N CYS A 6 9.62 -8.00 4.77
CA CYS A 6 8.36 -8.67 4.47
C CYS A 6 8.66 -10.16 4.28
N ILE A 7 8.33 -10.96 5.30
CA ILE A 7 8.45 -12.40 5.21
C ILE A 7 7.21 -12.93 4.52
N HIS A 8 7.36 -13.33 3.25
CA HIS A 8 6.33 -14.08 2.54
C HIS A 8 6.40 -15.56 2.97
N LYS A 9 5.43 -16.01 3.77
CA LYS A 9 5.21 -17.45 4.00
C LYS A 9 4.10 -17.93 3.08
N LYS A 10 4.40 -18.90 2.22
CA LYS A 10 3.36 -19.61 1.46
C LYS A 10 2.58 -20.50 2.42
N ASN A 11 1.26 -20.62 2.22
CA ASN A 11 0.37 -21.49 3.02
C ASN A 11 0.80 -22.97 3.09
N SER A 12 1.75 -23.42 2.24
CA SER A 12 2.35 -24.75 2.34
C SER A 12 3.02 -25.01 3.69
N ASP A 13 3.50 -23.97 4.39
CA ASP A 13 4.24 -24.13 5.64
C ASP A 13 3.32 -24.29 6.88
N PHE A 14 2.03 -23.95 6.75
CA PHE A 14 1.03 -24.10 7.81
C PHE A 14 0.20 -25.39 7.69
N SER A 15 0.36 -26.15 6.60
CA SER A 15 -0.51 -27.29 6.28
C SER A 15 -0.22 -28.58 7.08
N ARG A 16 0.54 -28.51 8.19
CA ARG A 16 0.91 -29.71 8.99
C ARG A 16 0.11 -29.89 10.28
N ALA A 17 -0.93 -29.10 10.52
CA ALA A 17 -1.78 -29.22 11.71
C ALA A 17 -3.27 -29.01 11.40
N ALA A 18 -3.86 -29.88 10.56
CA ALA A 18 -5.28 -30.23 10.59
C ALA A 18 -5.57 -31.25 9.47
N ALA A 19 -5.32 -32.53 9.75
CA ALA A 19 -5.88 -33.60 8.93
C ALA A 19 -7.26 -33.95 9.50
N VAL A 20 -8.32 -33.44 8.87
CA VAL A 20 -9.66 -34.04 8.93
C VAL A 20 -10.17 -34.13 7.49
N SER A 21 -10.29 -35.38 7.06
CA SER A 21 -10.83 -35.85 5.80
C SER A 21 -12.31 -35.51 5.62
N ASN A 22 -12.70 -35.10 4.42
CA ASN A 22 -13.83 -35.69 3.72
C ASN A 22 -13.80 -35.37 2.21
N SER A 23 -14.32 -36.33 1.47
CA SER A 23 -14.20 -36.59 0.05
C SER A 23 -15.39 -36.13 -0.79
N SER A 24 -15.12 -35.96 -2.10
CA SER A 24 -16.03 -36.08 -3.28
C SER A 24 -17.13 -35.00 -3.42
N GLU A 25 -17.51 -34.45 -4.58
CA GLU A 25 -17.63 -34.99 -5.95
C GLU A 25 -17.44 -33.92 -7.04
N LYS A 26 -17.35 -34.42 -8.27
CA LYS A 26 -17.18 -33.78 -9.60
C LYS A 26 -18.37 -32.90 -10.00
N GLU A 27 -18.14 -31.91 -10.88
CA GLU A 27 -18.64 -31.95 -12.27
C GLU A 27 -18.10 -30.79 -13.13
N LYS A 28 -18.04 -31.08 -14.44
CA LYS A 28 -17.54 -30.25 -15.54
C LYS A 28 -18.67 -29.38 -16.08
N GLU A 29 -18.36 -28.19 -16.60
CA GLU A 29 -18.97 -27.75 -17.87
C GLU A 29 -18.12 -26.71 -18.59
N ASP A 30 -17.81 -27.05 -19.85
CA ASP A 30 -17.13 -26.24 -20.86
C ASP A 30 -18.16 -25.37 -21.59
N THR A 31 -17.91 -24.06 -21.72
CA THR A 31 -18.51 -23.27 -22.82
C THR A 31 -17.52 -22.28 -23.39
N ASN A 32 -17.03 -22.64 -24.58
CA ASN A 32 -16.32 -21.81 -25.55
C ASN A 32 -17.29 -20.86 -26.28
N THR A 33 -16.88 -19.60 -26.52
CA THR A 33 -17.28 -18.80 -27.71
C THR A 33 -16.37 -17.56 -27.85
N PRO A 34 -16.26 -16.91 -29.03
CA PRO A 34 -15.00 -16.82 -29.75
C PRO A 34 -14.33 -15.44 -29.69
N GLN A 35 -13.01 -15.46 -29.83
CA GLN A 35 -12.16 -14.32 -30.11
C GLN A 35 -12.38 -13.81 -31.54
N THR A 36 -12.63 -12.51 -31.70
CA THR A 36 -12.41 -11.77 -32.95
C THR A 36 -11.09 -11.02 -32.88
N THR A 37 -10.09 -11.58 -33.56
CA THR A 37 -8.81 -10.94 -33.87
C THR A 37 -8.97 -10.01 -35.06
N THR A 38 -8.87 -8.69 -34.84
CA THR A 38 -8.60 -7.73 -35.91
C THR A 38 -7.15 -7.28 -35.79
N THR A 39 -6.28 -7.92 -36.56
CA THR A 39 -4.87 -7.58 -36.74
C THR A 39 -4.78 -6.41 -37.71
N ASN A 40 -4.50 -5.19 -37.22
CA ASN A 40 -4.03 -4.09 -38.05
C ASN A 40 -2.53 -3.88 -37.81
N ASN A 41 -1.75 -4.49 -38.70
CA ASN A 41 -0.34 -4.18 -38.89
C ASN A 41 -0.22 -2.78 -39.51
N ASN A 42 0.24 -1.80 -38.74
CA ASN A 42 0.90 -0.62 -39.29
C ASN A 42 2.31 -0.55 -38.70
N ASN A 43 3.25 -1.09 -39.48
CA ASN A 43 4.67 -0.78 -39.38
C ASN A 43 4.85 0.71 -39.67
N ASN A 44 5.27 1.47 -38.66
CA ASN A 44 5.95 2.73 -38.89
C ASN A 44 7.17 2.80 -37.96
N ASN A 45 8.29 2.31 -38.49
CA ASN A 45 9.61 2.63 -38.01
C ASN A 45 9.83 4.14 -38.20
N ASN A 46 9.79 4.88 -37.11
CA ASN A 46 10.43 6.18 -37.04
C ASN A 46 11.23 6.25 -35.74
N ASN A 47 12.49 5.81 -35.85
CA ASN A 47 13.53 6.05 -34.87
C ASN A 47 13.81 7.55 -34.82
N ASN A 48 13.20 8.22 -33.86
CA ASN A 48 13.66 9.53 -33.40
C ASN A 48 13.51 9.56 -31.87
N SER A 49 14.49 8.97 -31.20
CA SER A 49 14.62 8.92 -29.75
C SER A 49 15.06 10.28 -29.20
N ASN A 50 14.17 11.27 -29.29
CA ASN A 50 14.18 12.42 -28.39
C ASN A 50 13.13 12.13 -27.33
N GLY A 51 13.58 11.97 -26.08
CA GLY A 51 12.78 11.55 -24.94
C GLY A 51 11.53 12.41 -24.78
N LYS A 52 10.40 11.92 -25.31
CA LYS A 52 9.09 12.39 -24.92
C LYS A 52 8.87 11.85 -23.52
N ASP A 53 8.91 12.73 -22.52
CA ASP A 53 8.36 12.43 -21.21
C ASP A 53 6.96 11.86 -21.44
N LYS A 54 6.81 10.57 -21.17
CA LYS A 54 5.52 9.90 -21.29
C LYS A 54 4.63 10.52 -20.22
N ASP A 55 3.62 11.25 -20.64
CA ASP A 55 2.63 11.80 -19.72
C ASP A 55 1.86 10.64 -19.07
N TYR A 56 2.12 10.42 -17.79
CA TYR A 56 1.44 9.42 -16.98
C TYR A 56 0.38 10.03 -16.06
N SER A 57 -0.04 11.28 -16.29
CA SER A 57 -1.07 11.96 -15.48
C SER A 57 -2.40 11.20 -15.41
N TYR A 58 -2.68 10.32 -16.38
CA TYR A 58 -3.85 9.46 -16.41
C TYR A 58 -3.81 8.30 -15.37
N TRP A 59 -2.67 8.04 -14.73
CA TRP A 59 -2.58 7.03 -13.68
C TRP A 59 -3.37 7.46 -12.45
N ARG A 60 -4.18 6.53 -11.93
CA ARG A 60 -5.09 6.82 -10.83
C ARG A 60 -4.36 7.31 -9.58
N VAL A 61 -3.11 6.91 -9.32
CA VAL A 61 -2.29 7.42 -8.20
C VAL A 61 -2.23 8.95 -8.16
N PHE A 62 -2.06 9.63 -9.30
CA PHE A 62 -2.01 11.09 -9.34
C PHE A 62 -3.38 11.71 -9.08
N THR A 63 -4.44 11.10 -9.62
CA THR A 63 -5.82 11.52 -9.36
C THR A 63 -6.19 11.33 -7.89
N THR A 64 -5.81 10.21 -7.28
CA THR A 64 -6.01 9.93 -5.85
C THR A 64 -5.25 10.95 -5.00
N ALA A 65 -3.99 11.23 -5.31
CA ALA A 65 -3.22 12.26 -4.61
C ALA A 65 -3.88 13.65 -4.70
N ASN A 66 -4.33 14.07 -5.88
CA ASN A 66 -5.06 15.33 -6.07
C ASN A 66 -6.33 15.39 -5.20
N LYS A 67 -7.11 14.31 -5.17
CA LYS A 67 -8.37 14.26 -4.41
C LYS A 67 -8.14 14.35 -2.91
N LEU A 68 -7.14 13.65 -2.39
CA LEU A 68 -6.77 13.70 -0.97
C LEU A 68 -6.23 15.07 -0.58
N GLU A 69 -5.43 15.70 -1.45
CA GLU A 69 -4.89 17.05 -1.22
C GLU A 69 -5.98 18.12 -1.19
N GLN A 70 -7.01 17.99 -2.02
CA GLN A 70 -8.13 18.93 -2.10
C GLN A 70 -9.18 18.72 -1.01
N ASN A 71 -9.51 17.47 -0.71
CA ASN A 71 -10.67 17.14 0.12
C ASN A 71 -10.32 16.64 1.52
N GLY A 72 -9.06 16.24 1.77
CA GLY A 72 -8.68 15.48 2.95
C GLY A 72 -9.43 14.15 3.07
N ILE A 73 -9.45 13.59 4.28
CA ILE A 73 -10.34 12.49 4.65
C ILE A 73 -11.58 13.06 5.32
N ARG A 74 -12.76 12.80 4.74
CA ARG A 74 -14.02 13.19 5.37
C ARG A 74 -14.40 12.19 6.45
N LEU A 75 -14.06 12.50 7.70
CA LEU A 75 -14.52 11.74 8.86
C LEU A 75 -16.01 12.04 9.07
N SER A 76 -16.89 11.18 8.55
CA SER A 76 -18.35 11.34 8.65
C SER A 76 -18.91 11.00 10.04
N ASN A 77 -18.07 10.53 10.97
CA ASN A 77 -18.49 10.11 12.31
C ASN A 77 -18.41 11.24 13.33
N LYS A 78 -19.60 11.75 13.69
CA LYS A 78 -19.85 12.72 14.78
C LYS A 78 -19.37 12.26 16.18
N MET A 79 -18.98 10.99 16.34
CA MET A 79 -18.41 10.46 17.59
C MET A 79 -16.92 10.80 17.78
N ILE A 80 -16.19 11.11 16.70
CA ILE A 80 -14.75 11.43 16.76
C ILE A 80 -14.51 12.93 16.92
N SER A 81 -15.53 13.78 16.65
CA SER A 81 -15.42 15.24 16.57
C SER A 81 -15.18 15.98 17.90
N ASN A 82 -14.92 15.27 19.00
CA ASN A 82 -14.56 15.90 20.27
C ASN A 82 -13.05 15.78 20.57
N ASN A 83 -12.28 15.13 19.69
CA ASN A 83 -10.85 14.99 19.84
C ASN A 83 -10.12 15.73 18.71
N ASP A 84 -9.88 17.03 18.92
CA ASP A 84 -9.12 17.89 17.99
C ASP A 84 -7.75 17.29 17.61
N ASP A 85 -7.15 16.48 18.49
CA ASP A 85 -5.88 15.80 18.24
C ASP A 85 -6.00 14.73 17.16
N TYR A 86 -7.13 14.00 17.10
CA TYR A 86 -7.35 12.95 16.10
C TYR A 86 -7.50 13.52 14.69
N GLU A 87 -8.25 14.63 14.54
CA GLU A 87 -8.43 15.28 13.24
C GLU A 87 -7.10 15.81 12.72
N GLU A 88 -6.30 16.45 13.58
CA GLU A 88 -4.97 16.94 13.21
C GLU A 88 -4.03 15.78 12.82
N LYS A 89 -3.99 14.69 13.60
CA LYS A 89 -3.20 13.48 13.26
C LYS A 89 -3.61 12.90 11.91
N THR A 90 -4.91 12.77 11.66
CA THR A 90 -5.43 12.27 10.38
C THR A 90 -5.01 13.17 9.22
N HIS A 91 -5.07 14.49 9.40
CA HIS A 91 -4.64 15.46 8.39
C HIS A 91 -3.14 15.34 8.09
N GLN A 92 -2.31 15.18 9.11
CA GLN A 92 -0.86 15.01 8.94
C GLN A 92 -0.53 13.71 8.21
N ILE A 93 -1.15 12.60 8.58
CA ILE A 93 -0.97 11.31 7.89
C ILE A 93 -1.43 11.43 6.43
N THR A 94 -2.55 12.10 6.18
CA THR A 94 -3.05 12.35 4.81
C THR A 94 -2.00 13.08 3.96
N LYS A 95 -1.37 14.14 4.49
CA LYS A 95 -0.29 14.86 3.79
C LYS A 95 0.91 13.96 3.47
N GLN A 96 1.30 13.09 4.40
CA GLN A 96 2.41 12.15 4.16
C GLN A 96 2.06 11.12 3.10
N VAL A 97 0.85 10.57 3.16
CA VAL A 97 0.36 9.64 2.14
C VAL A 97 0.31 10.31 0.77
N VAL A 98 -0.13 11.57 0.65
CA VAL A 98 -0.05 12.32 -0.61
C VAL A 98 1.38 12.40 -1.14
N LYS A 99 2.37 12.74 -0.29
CA LYS A 99 3.79 12.76 -0.70
C LYS A 99 4.27 11.39 -1.20
N ILE A 100 3.93 10.31 -0.47
CA ILE A 100 4.26 8.93 -0.86
C ILE A 100 3.63 8.60 -2.22
N LEU A 101 2.35 8.91 -2.43
CA LEU A 101 1.66 8.65 -3.69
C LEU A 101 2.29 9.43 -4.86
N ARG A 102 2.68 10.69 -4.66
CA ARG A 102 3.38 11.48 -5.68
C ARG A 102 4.72 10.87 -6.04
N TYR A 103 5.50 10.50 -5.03
CA TYR A 103 6.77 9.82 -5.22
C TYR A 103 6.60 8.52 -6.03
N LEU A 104 5.70 7.64 -5.57
CA LEU A 104 5.44 6.36 -6.21
C LEU A 104 4.92 6.53 -7.64
N GLY A 105 4.03 7.50 -7.86
CA GLY A 105 3.52 7.84 -9.19
C GLY A 105 4.65 8.29 -10.11
N ASN A 106 5.47 9.25 -9.69
CA ASN A 106 6.57 9.77 -10.51
C ASN A 106 7.59 8.68 -10.86
N LYS A 107 7.84 7.75 -9.92
CA LYS A 107 8.86 6.72 -10.08
C LYS A 107 8.39 5.49 -10.86
N TYR A 108 7.15 5.07 -10.63
CA TYR A 108 6.66 3.76 -11.09
C TYR A 108 5.50 3.83 -12.07
N ALA A 109 4.97 5.01 -12.41
CA ALA A 109 3.96 5.08 -13.44
C ALA A 109 4.50 4.58 -14.79
N GLY A 110 3.70 3.75 -15.45
CA GLY A 110 4.09 2.99 -16.64
C GLY A 110 4.72 1.63 -16.36
N ASN A 111 5.10 1.32 -15.11
CA ASN A 111 5.62 0.00 -14.75
C ASN A 111 4.47 -1.01 -14.55
N LYS A 112 4.50 -2.11 -15.32
CA LYS A 112 3.45 -3.16 -15.28
C LYS A 112 3.32 -3.84 -13.91
N GLU A 113 4.40 -3.98 -13.16
CA GLU A 113 4.38 -4.60 -11.82
C GLU A 113 3.63 -3.73 -10.81
N TRP A 114 3.70 -2.41 -10.98
CA TRP A 114 3.06 -1.43 -10.09
C TRP A 114 1.64 -1.05 -10.53
N ALA A 115 1.25 -1.38 -11.76
CA ALA A 115 -0.07 -1.05 -12.30
C ALA A 115 -1.21 -1.65 -11.48
N GLY A 116 -1.01 -2.85 -10.92
CA GLY A 116 -1.99 -3.52 -10.06
C GLY A 116 -2.26 -2.81 -8.73
N VAL A 117 -1.36 -1.91 -8.32
CA VAL A 117 -1.48 -1.13 -7.08
C VAL A 117 -1.84 0.31 -7.40
N LEU A 118 -1.03 1.00 -8.20
CA LEU A 118 -1.12 2.44 -8.43
C LEU A 118 -2.17 2.85 -9.46
N ASN A 119 -2.73 1.89 -10.21
CA ASN A 119 -3.71 2.18 -11.26
C ASN A 119 -5.04 1.43 -11.10
N LYS A 120 -5.31 0.88 -9.91
CA LYS A 120 -6.56 0.16 -9.61
C LYS A 120 -7.74 1.10 -9.37
N SER A 121 -8.95 0.62 -9.66
CA SER A 121 -10.14 1.46 -9.56
C SER A 121 -10.55 1.86 -8.16
N THR A 122 -10.26 1.01 -7.19
CA THR A 122 -10.52 1.17 -5.76
C THR A 122 -9.39 1.88 -5.02
N LEU A 123 -8.44 2.51 -5.73
CA LEU A 123 -7.26 3.07 -5.10
C LEU A 123 -7.59 4.17 -4.09
N LEU A 124 -8.55 5.05 -4.40
CA LEU A 124 -8.92 6.10 -3.45
C LEU A 124 -9.46 5.47 -2.16
N ASP A 125 -10.48 4.62 -2.26
CA ASP A 125 -11.14 4.00 -1.11
C ASP A 125 -10.14 3.23 -0.23
N GLU A 126 -9.28 2.39 -0.84
CA GLU A 126 -8.27 1.64 -0.08
C GLU A 126 -7.21 2.53 0.57
N ILE A 127 -6.90 3.69 -0.02
CA ILE A 127 -6.00 4.67 0.61
C ILE A 127 -6.70 5.39 1.76
N GLU A 128 -7.96 5.79 1.61
CA GLU A 128 -8.74 6.44 2.66
C GLU A 128 -8.89 5.52 3.88
N GLU A 129 -9.24 4.25 3.66
CA GLU A 129 -9.29 3.22 4.71
C GLU A 129 -7.93 3.03 5.38
N SER A 130 -6.85 2.96 4.58
CA SER A 130 -5.50 2.82 5.11
C SER A 130 -5.08 4.01 5.97
N ILE A 131 -5.42 5.25 5.58
CA ILE A 131 -5.13 6.45 6.37
C ILE A 131 -5.82 6.36 7.73
N VAL A 132 -7.10 5.99 7.78
CA VAL A 132 -7.84 5.85 9.04
C VAL A 132 -7.19 4.79 9.93
N MET A 133 -6.85 3.62 9.37
CA MET A 133 -6.17 2.56 10.11
C MET A 133 -4.80 2.98 10.62
N LEU A 134 -4.03 3.72 9.81
CA LEU A 134 -2.72 4.25 10.20
C LEU A 134 -2.83 5.27 11.33
N THR A 135 -3.84 6.16 11.29
CA THR A 135 -4.09 7.11 12.39
C THR A 135 -4.33 6.38 13.70
N LEU A 136 -5.26 5.40 13.69
CA LEU A 136 -5.59 4.62 14.88
C LEU A 136 -4.39 3.83 15.39
N LEU A 137 -3.60 3.25 14.48
CA LEU A 137 -2.40 2.50 14.83
C LEU A 137 -1.35 3.40 15.47
N ILE A 138 -1.08 4.57 14.90
CA ILE A 138 -0.11 5.53 15.46
C ILE A 138 -0.58 6.03 16.82
N GLU A 139 -1.87 6.35 16.97
CA GLU A 139 -2.43 6.76 18.26
C GLU A 139 -2.29 5.66 19.32
N TRP A 140 -2.53 4.40 18.95
CA TRP A 140 -2.29 3.28 19.85
C TRP A 140 -0.81 3.16 20.22
N LEU A 141 0.11 3.23 19.25
CA LEU A 141 1.55 3.16 19.48
C LEU A 141 2.09 4.29 20.38
N ASP A 142 1.52 5.49 20.27
CA ASP A 142 1.87 6.64 21.11
C ASP A 142 1.39 6.46 22.56
N GLY A 143 0.33 5.67 22.79
CA GLY A 143 -0.19 5.36 24.12
C GLY A 143 0.53 4.22 24.84
N GLU A 144 1.33 3.43 24.11
CA GLU A 144 2.07 2.30 24.67
C GLU A 144 3.34 2.79 25.39
N GLU A 145 3.48 2.48 26.68
CA GLU A 145 4.67 2.80 27.46
C GLU A 145 5.84 1.84 27.19
N GLU A 146 5.56 0.63 26.70
CA GLU A 146 6.57 -0.40 26.47
C GLU A 146 7.43 -0.11 25.24
N GLU A 147 8.76 -0.12 25.38
CA GLU A 147 9.70 0.10 24.28
C GLU A 147 9.94 -1.15 23.41
N GLU A 148 9.11 -2.18 23.55
CA GLU A 148 9.31 -3.44 22.82
C GLU A 148 9.10 -3.25 21.30
N PRO A 149 9.96 -3.86 20.47
CA PRO A 149 9.82 -3.80 19.03
C PRO A 149 8.60 -4.60 18.56
N LEU A 150 7.79 -3.98 17.71
CA LEU A 150 6.51 -4.50 17.26
C LEU A 150 6.57 -5.08 15.84
N THR A 151 5.76 -6.10 15.61
CA THR A 151 5.51 -6.67 14.29
C THR A 151 4.05 -6.48 13.93
N ILE A 152 3.80 -5.78 12.81
CA ILE A 152 2.46 -5.64 12.24
C ILE A 152 2.18 -6.88 11.39
N VAL A 153 1.01 -7.48 11.54
CA VAL A 153 0.54 -8.57 10.69
C VAL A 153 -0.70 -8.11 9.93
N ASP A 154 -0.55 -7.92 8.61
CA ASP A 154 -1.61 -7.47 7.70
C ASP A 154 -2.26 -8.71 7.05
N VAL A 155 -3.43 -9.07 7.55
CA VAL A 155 -4.17 -10.29 7.15
C VAL A 155 -5.21 -9.94 6.09
N CYS A 156 -5.30 -10.77 5.04
CA CYS A 156 -6.16 -10.51 3.88
C CYS A 156 -5.81 -9.17 3.21
N CYS A 157 -4.51 -8.89 3.15
CA CYS A 157 -3.96 -7.59 2.74
C CYS A 157 -4.20 -7.24 1.26
N GLY A 158 -4.70 -8.18 0.45
CA GLY A 158 -4.94 -7.99 -0.97
C GLY A 158 -3.64 -7.61 -1.69
N LYS A 159 -3.59 -6.43 -2.30
CA LYS A 159 -2.34 -5.94 -2.92
C LYS A 159 -1.38 -5.26 -1.92
N GLY A 160 -1.71 -5.25 -0.63
CA GLY A 160 -0.87 -4.71 0.44
C GLY A 160 -0.76 -3.19 0.40
N VAL A 161 -1.85 -2.46 0.10
CA VAL A 161 -1.80 -0.98 0.09
C VAL A 161 -1.56 -0.42 1.48
N PHE A 162 -2.25 -0.93 2.49
CA PHE A 162 -1.99 -0.55 3.88
C PHE A 162 -0.52 -0.80 4.24
N SER A 163 -0.04 -2.04 4.05
CA SER A 163 1.35 -2.42 4.31
C SER A 163 2.38 -1.58 3.54
N LEU A 164 2.10 -1.20 2.29
CA LEU A 164 2.95 -0.31 1.51
C LEU A 164 3.03 1.08 2.13
N LEU A 165 1.90 1.69 2.51
CA LEU A 165 1.92 3.00 3.16
C LEU A 165 2.57 2.93 4.54
N ALA A 166 2.24 1.91 5.33
CA ALA A 166 2.82 1.66 6.64
C ALA A 166 4.34 1.53 6.54
N SER A 167 4.86 0.80 5.54
CA SER A 167 6.31 0.66 5.38
C SER A 167 6.98 2.01 5.14
N TYR A 168 6.43 2.90 4.30
CA TYR A 168 6.97 4.25 4.12
C TYR A 168 6.85 5.12 5.38
N ILE A 169 5.71 5.09 6.05
CA ILE A 169 5.48 5.91 7.25
C ILE A 169 6.41 5.50 8.40
N PHE A 170 6.58 4.21 8.65
CA PHE A 170 7.41 3.70 9.75
C PHE A 170 8.90 3.60 9.39
N SER A 171 9.27 3.62 8.10
CA SER A 171 10.67 3.59 7.67
C SER A 171 11.31 4.95 7.57
N THR A 172 10.54 5.96 7.16
CA THR A 172 11.06 7.30 6.99
C THR A 172 11.38 7.86 8.37
N ASN A 173 12.65 8.21 8.55
CA ASN A 173 13.15 8.97 9.70
C ASN A 173 12.68 10.44 9.57
N THR A 174 11.41 10.63 9.24
CA THR A 174 10.87 11.91 8.79
C THR A 174 10.92 12.87 9.96
N GLU A 175 11.81 13.85 9.87
CA GLU A 175 11.89 15.05 10.73
C GLU A 175 10.52 15.73 10.93
N TYR A 176 9.54 15.43 10.07
CA TYR A 176 8.15 15.87 10.23
C TYR A 176 7.46 15.35 11.49
N PHE A 177 7.77 14.14 11.94
CA PHE A 177 7.32 13.65 13.25
C PHE A 177 8.13 14.23 14.40
N ASP A 178 9.26 14.93 14.17
CA ASP A 178 10.06 15.50 15.28
C ASP A 178 9.29 16.56 16.08
N ASN A 179 8.32 17.25 15.47
CA ASN A 179 7.42 18.14 16.21
C ASN A 179 6.46 17.40 17.16
N TYR A 180 6.15 16.13 16.88
CA TYR A 180 5.39 15.23 17.76
C TYR A 180 6.29 14.33 18.62
N ARG A 181 7.56 14.19 18.28
CA ARG A 181 8.55 13.36 18.98
C ARG A 181 8.89 13.90 20.37
N ASN A 182 8.62 15.18 20.63
CA ASN A 182 8.61 15.73 21.98
C ASN A 182 7.50 15.14 22.88
N ARG A 183 6.63 14.25 22.37
CA ARG A 183 5.64 13.46 23.13
C ARG A 183 5.78 11.93 23.05
N GLY A 184 6.81 11.40 22.38
CA GLY A 184 7.29 10.04 22.62
C GLY A 184 7.09 8.98 21.53
N VAL A 185 8.23 8.39 21.13
CA VAL A 185 8.54 6.95 20.99
C VAL A 185 7.73 6.02 20.05
N GLY A 186 6.50 6.32 19.63
CA GLY A 186 5.63 5.33 18.96
C GLY A 186 6.12 4.82 17.59
N VAL A 187 6.49 5.72 16.67
CA VAL A 187 6.79 5.40 15.26
C VAL A 187 8.04 4.51 15.09
N THR A 188 8.98 4.57 16.03
CA THR A 188 10.24 3.80 15.97
C THR A 188 10.11 2.35 16.42
N LYS A 189 8.96 1.94 16.99
CA LYS A 189 8.77 0.58 17.52
C LYS A 189 8.50 -0.45 16.42
N VAL A 190 7.93 -0.06 15.29
CA VAL A 190 7.56 -1.01 14.22
C VAL A 190 8.83 -1.53 13.53
N ARG A 191 9.14 -2.80 13.78
CA ARG A 191 10.34 -3.47 13.26
C ARG A 191 10.07 -4.20 11.94
N SER A 192 8.89 -4.79 11.80
CA SER A 192 8.53 -5.58 10.62
C SER A 192 7.05 -5.56 10.34
N ILE A 193 6.71 -5.71 9.06
CA ILE A 193 5.34 -5.85 8.56
C ILE A 193 5.26 -7.18 7.81
N VAL A 194 4.38 -8.07 8.26
CA VAL A 194 4.14 -9.39 7.68
C VAL A 194 2.81 -9.37 6.94
N LEU A 195 2.85 -9.62 5.64
CA LEU A 195 1.67 -9.66 4.77
C LEU A 195 1.19 -11.11 4.63
N LEU A 196 -0.08 -11.35 4.92
CA LEU A 196 -0.72 -12.66 4.76
C LEU A 196 -1.91 -12.52 3.80
N ASP A 197 -1.87 -13.26 2.69
CA ASP A 197 -2.97 -13.35 1.75
C ASP A 197 -3.07 -14.77 1.15
N LYS A 198 -4.28 -15.15 0.73
CA LYS A 198 -4.55 -16.44 0.09
C LYS A 198 -4.36 -16.38 -1.43
N ALA A 199 -4.50 -15.20 -2.03
CA ALA A 199 -4.42 -15.01 -3.46
C ALA A 199 -2.98 -15.07 -3.97
N ASP A 200 -2.82 -15.57 -5.20
CA ASP A 200 -1.53 -15.51 -5.90
C ASP A 200 -1.29 -14.08 -6.40
N ILE A 201 -0.52 -13.33 -5.62
CA ILE A 201 -0.29 -11.90 -5.82
C ILE A 201 1.16 -11.70 -6.24
N CYS A 202 1.36 -10.96 -7.33
CA CYS A 202 2.67 -10.41 -7.66
C CYS A 202 3.04 -9.34 -6.62
N TRP A 203 4.11 -9.61 -5.85
CA TRP A 203 4.58 -8.77 -4.76
C TRP A 203 5.77 -7.87 -5.13
N GLY A 204 6.09 -7.72 -6.42
CA GLY A 204 7.27 -6.96 -6.86
C GLY A 204 7.31 -5.52 -6.35
N HIS A 205 6.15 -4.89 -6.14
CA HIS A 205 6.06 -3.55 -5.53
C HIS A 205 6.46 -3.52 -4.04
N ILE A 206 6.23 -4.61 -3.29
CA ILE A 206 6.66 -4.72 -1.89
C ILE A 206 8.17 -4.89 -1.80
N ASP A 207 8.75 -5.75 -2.64
CA ASP A 207 10.21 -5.93 -2.72
C ASP A 207 10.93 -4.62 -3.07
N ALA A 208 10.36 -3.86 -4.00
CA ALA A 208 10.85 -2.54 -4.36
C ALA A 208 10.71 -1.54 -3.21
N ALA A 209 9.54 -1.49 -2.53
CA ALA A 209 9.33 -0.61 -1.39
C ALA A 209 10.32 -0.88 -0.25
N ASN A 210 10.56 -2.15 0.10
CA ASN A 210 11.48 -2.54 1.19
C ASN A 210 12.94 -2.15 0.93
N LYS A 211 13.36 -2.05 -0.34
CA LYS A 211 14.71 -1.59 -0.72
C LYS A 211 14.86 -0.08 -0.62
N GLU A 212 13.77 0.66 -0.79
CA GLU A 212 13.78 2.11 -0.97
C GLU A 212 13.35 2.87 0.28
N SER A 213 12.56 2.24 1.13
CA SER A 213 12.15 2.73 2.44
C SER A 213 13.37 3.06 3.33
N THR A 214 14.53 2.46 3.06
CA THR A 214 15.79 2.74 3.75
C THR A 214 16.63 3.89 3.15
N GLY A 215 16.19 4.51 2.05
CA GLY A 215 17.00 5.48 1.27
C GLY A 215 16.28 6.76 0.85
N MET A 216 15.11 7.06 1.43
CA MET A 216 14.52 8.41 1.36
C MET A 216 15.17 9.33 2.40
N GLU A 217 16.36 9.83 2.08
CA GLU A 217 16.96 11.01 2.72
C GLU A 217 16.74 12.24 1.84
#